data_AF-A0A1Y1Y8P2-F1
#
_entry.id   AF-A0A1Y1Y8P2-F1
#
_cell.length_a   1.000
_cell.length_b   1.000
_cell.length_c   1.000
_cell.angle_alpha   90.00
_cell.angle_beta   90.00
_cell.angle_gamma   90.00
#
_symmetry.space_group_name_H-M   'P 1'
#
loop_
_entity.id
_entity.type
_entity.pdbx_description
1 polymer ?
#
loop_
_entity_poly.entity_id
_entity_poly.type
_entity_poly.pdbx_seq_one_letter_code
_entity_poly.pdbx_strand_id
1 'polypeptide(L)'
;MGDEQHLHRIVVIGATGQWSIAVVPEQFQHYSRSLYELIEDDIRGNQDETHIQLPKYLSCDTLVILITSINIRKPCVPPLDFDGLLRLSTSIWKYACSPRLFSRVAEARQDEIRPRDGLGKEAAGWTFIALVFGWERSFRSASRELVVEFGSSIEAIDGTLGYFPGVLRARVVKARLDLVKHTFDFIKENIEEYETTHALACGHIRGKLLLAGIDISLAEIPNAVTRGEDGNIDQENPRYRRPREMLDHLEVILLDTPVKGGRMEILPSSTRSSLTSASGRETSLSMNSSKGVRARSHRSPSSSSQVSIRGSISNFFAKRNSSDAQKRLIRCWETQDVESFEEVALDLRDRIARFEAENFCGLDISQFQRMRQGRLLLTPLSQQQLEA
;
A
#
# COMPACT_ATOMS: atom_id res chain seq x y z
N MET A 1 5.32 31.58 54.74
CA MET A 1 5.14 30.11 54.82
C MET A 1 5.33 29.62 53.39
N GLY A 2 6.43 28.94 53.11
CA GLY A 2 6.70 28.43 51.76
C GLY A 2 5.84 27.20 51.55
N ASP A 3 5.14 27.14 50.42
CA ASP A 3 4.46 25.91 49.97
C ASP A 3 5.53 24.81 49.86
N GLU A 4 5.50 23.85 50.76
CA GLU A 4 6.24 22.60 50.59
C GLU A 4 5.64 21.90 49.37
N GLN A 5 6.35 21.96 48.24
CA GLN A 5 5.96 21.18 47.06
C GLN A 5 6.03 19.70 47.45
N HIS A 6 4.88 19.04 47.53
CA HIS A 6 4.80 17.61 47.78
C HIS A 6 5.42 16.87 46.59
N LEU A 7 6.61 16.34 46.81
CA LEU A 7 7.29 15.52 45.82
C LEU A 7 6.68 14.12 45.83
N HIS A 8 6.24 13.65 44.67
CA HIS A 8 5.83 12.27 44.44
C HIS A 8 6.92 11.51 43.69
N ARG A 9 7.05 10.19 43.85
CA ARG A 9 8.03 9.43 43.09
C ARG A 9 7.37 8.63 41.98
N ILE A 10 7.90 8.75 40.77
CA ILE A 10 7.53 7.86 39.66
C ILE A 10 8.60 6.79 39.52
N VAL A 11 8.16 5.54 39.38
CA VAL A 11 8.99 4.38 39.12
C VAL A 11 8.58 3.75 37.79
N VAL A 12 9.52 3.71 36.85
CA VAL A 12 9.35 3.05 35.55
C VAL A 12 10.07 1.71 35.60
N ILE A 13 9.33 0.63 35.36
CA ILE A 13 9.87 -0.74 35.35
C ILE A 13 10.04 -1.17 33.90
N GLY A 14 11.31 -1.25 33.45
CA GLY A 14 11.68 -1.67 32.11
C GLY A 14 12.39 -3.02 32.07
N ALA A 15 12.61 -3.56 30.87
CA ALA A 15 13.31 -4.83 30.68
C ALA A 15 14.79 -4.80 31.13
N THR A 16 15.40 -3.62 31.13
CA THR A 16 16.81 -3.40 31.50
C THR A 16 17.01 -2.97 32.96
N GLY A 17 15.93 -2.83 33.73
CA GLY A 17 15.97 -2.41 35.13
C GLY A 17 14.89 -1.40 35.50
N GLN A 18 14.98 -0.91 36.73
CA GLN A 18 14.08 0.09 37.29
C GLN A 18 14.73 1.49 37.18
N TRP A 19 13.95 2.46 36.73
CA TRP A 19 14.31 3.87 36.78
C TRP A 19 13.32 4.63 37.65
N SER A 20 13.77 5.62 38.41
CA SER A 20 12.89 6.42 39.27
C SER A 20 13.31 7.88 39.34
N ILE A 21 12.33 8.77 39.48
CA ILE A 21 12.55 10.20 39.65
C ILE A 21 11.53 10.79 40.63
N ALA A 22 11.95 11.77 41.42
CA ALA A 22 11.03 12.62 42.19
C ALA A 22 10.43 13.69 41.28
N VAL A 23 9.11 13.84 41.33
CA VAL A 23 8.34 14.75 40.48
C VAL A 23 7.46 15.66 41.31
N VAL A 24 7.07 16.77 40.71
CA VAL A 24 6.03 17.66 41.21
C VAL A 24 4.74 17.34 40.44
N PRO A 25 3.73 16.67 41.05
CA PRO A 25 2.52 16.18 40.38
C PRO A 25 1.80 17.24 39.52
N GLU A 26 1.72 18.48 40.02
CA GLU A 26 1.03 19.60 39.37
C GLU A 26 1.62 19.94 38.00
N GLN A 27 2.90 19.60 37.76
CA GLN A 27 3.49 19.78 36.44
C GLN A 27 2.85 18.87 35.39
N PHE A 28 2.44 17.67 35.78
CA PHE A 28 1.88 16.69 34.86
C PHE A 28 0.49 17.08 34.39
N GLN A 29 -0.28 17.80 35.21
CA GLN A 29 -1.63 18.27 34.88
C GLN A 29 -1.70 18.97 33.51
N HIS A 30 -0.69 19.78 33.18
CA HIS A 30 -0.63 20.56 31.95
C HIS A 30 0.08 19.88 30.77
N TYR A 31 0.71 18.73 30.99
CA TYR A 31 1.51 18.06 29.97
C TYR A 31 1.10 16.62 29.68
N SER A 32 0.40 15.94 30.60
CA SER A 32 -0.08 14.58 30.43
C SER A 32 -1.27 14.29 31.35
N ARG A 33 -2.46 14.13 30.75
CA ARG A 33 -3.66 13.76 31.52
C ARG A 33 -3.50 12.38 32.17
N SER A 34 -3.03 11.40 31.40
CA SER A 34 -2.94 10.02 31.88
C SER A 34 -1.90 9.83 32.98
N LEU A 35 -0.73 10.48 32.87
CA LEU A 35 0.28 10.38 33.94
C LEU A 35 -0.17 11.13 35.20
N TYR A 36 -0.81 12.29 35.04
CA TYR A 36 -1.36 13.03 36.18
C TYR A 36 -2.42 12.22 36.93
N GLU A 37 -3.37 11.61 36.22
CA GLU A 37 -4.39 10.75 36.81
C GLU A 37 -3.79 9.57 37.57
N LEU A 38 -2.77 8.89 37.01
CA LEU A 38 -2.07 7.80 37.69
C LEU A 38 -1.40 8.26 38.99
N ILE A 39 -0.70 9.40 38.96
CA ILE A 39 -0.04 9.97 40.13
C ILE A 39 -1.07 10.35 41.20
N GLU A 40 -2.15 11.03 40.81
CA GLU A 40 -3.21 11.45 41.71
C GLU A 40 -3.97 10.27 42.33
N ASP A 41 -4.21 9.21 41.57
CA ASP A 41 -4.87 8.00 42.09
C ASP A 41 -3.99 7.31 43.16
N ASP A 42 -2.68 7.23 42.93
CA ASP A 42 -1.73 6.66 43.89
C ASP A 42 -1.59 7.53 45.15
N ILE A 43 -1.51 8.85 45.01
CA ILE A 43 -1.51 9.79 46.15
C ILE A 43 -2.80 9.64 46.96
N ARG A 44 -3.97 9.59 46.30
CA ARG A 44 -5.27 9.37 46.98
C ARG A 44 -5.36 8.00 47.65
N GLY A 45 -4.63 7.01 47.14
CA GLY A 45 -4.47 5.69 47.72
C GLY A 45 -3.42 5.58 48.83
N ASN A 46 -2.83 6.69 49.27
CA ASN A 46 -1.69 6.74 50.22
C ASN A 46 -0.50 5.88 49.77
N GLN A 47 -0.23 5.81 48.47
CA GLN A 47 0.99 5.21 47.94
C GLN A 47 2.08 6.29 47.79
N ASP A 48 3.30 5.97 48.22
CA ASP A 48 4.45 6.90 48.11
C ASP A 48 5.06 6.95 46.70
N GLU A 49 4.74 5.96 45.86
CA GLU A 49 5.32 5.79 44.52
C GLU A 49 4.26 5.39 43.48
N THR A 50 4.36 5.95 42.27
CA THR A 50 3.59 5.52 41.10
C THR A 50 4.40 4.58 40.22
N HIS A 51 3.94 3.34 40.10
CA HIS A 51 4.58 2.32 39.26
C HIS A 51 3.99 2.30 37.85
N ILE A 52 4.80 2.64 36.85
CA ILE A 52 4.42 2.58 35.45
C ILE A 52 4.93 1.28 34.82
N GLN A 53 3.99 0.42 34.45
CA GLN A 53 4.27 -0.76 33.63
C GLN A 53 4.36 -0.36 32.15
N LEU A 54 5.52 -0.58 31.55
CA LEU A 54 5.76 -0.28 30.14
C LEU A 54 5.10 -1.33 29.23
N PRO A 55 4.29 -0.91 28.26
CA PRO A 55 3.89 -1.79 27.16
C PRO A 55 5.12 -2.32 26.40
N LYS A 56 5.05 -3.58 25.91
CA LYS A 56 6.16 -4.27 25.21
C LYS A 56 6.79 -3.48 24.06
N TYR A 57 6.00 -2.63 23.44
CA TYR A 57 6.38 -1.89 22.26
C TYR A 57 7.13 -0.58 22.58
N LEU A 58 7.02 -0.07 23.82
CA LEU A 58 7.63 1.18 24.27
C LEU A 58 8.98 0.91 24.92
N SER A 59 9.98 1.73 24.64
CA SER A 59 11.25 1.67 25.35
C SER A 59 11.18 2.45 26.67
N CYS A 60 11.87 1.94 27.68
CA CYS A 60 12.05 2.64 28.96
C CYS A 60 12.66 4.02 28.72
N ASP A 61 13.71 4.11 27.91
CA ASP A 61 14.42 5.35 27.61
C ASP A 61 13.50 6.45 27.07
N THR A 62 12.56 6.12 26.18
CA THR A 62 11.63 7.11 25.61
C THR A 62 10.63 7.61 26.66
N LEU A 63 10.15 6.75 27.56
CA LEU A 63 9.28 7.18 28.65
C LEU A 63 10.04 8.01 29.70
N VAL A 64 11.29 7.65 29.98
CA VAL A 64 12.19 8.42 30.85
C VAL A 64 12.40 9.83 30.29
N ILE A 65 12.69 9.94 28.99
CA ILE A 65 12.81 11.23 28.29
C ILE A 65 11.52 12.04 28.42
N LEU A 66 10.36 11.40 28.21
CA LEU A 66 9.06 12.07 28.32
C LEU A 66 8.81 12.61 29.74
N ILE A 67 8.95 11.77 30.77
CA ILE A 67 8.72 12.14 32.18
C ILE A 67 9.70 13.22 32.60
N THR A 68 11.00 13.06 32.28
CA THR A 68 12.04 14.04 32.62
C THR A 68 11.73 15.38 31.97
N SER A 69 11.38 15.38 30.67
CA SER A 69 11.06 16.61 29.93
C SER A 69 9.86 17.35 30.52
N ILE A 70 8.83 16.61 30.97
CA ILE A 70 7.67 17.19 31.65
C ILE A 70 8.10 17.80 33.00
N ASN A 71 8.84 17.04 33.81
CA ASN A 71 9.26 17.44 35.17
C ASN A 71 10.19 18.66 35.22
N ILE A 72 10.93 18.92 34.13
CA ILE A 72 11.78 20.12 34.02
C ILE A 72 11.16 21.19 33.09
N ARG A 73 10.00 20.90 32.49
CA ARG A 73 9.28 21.73 31.52
C ARG A 73 10.12 22.15 30.30
N LYS A 74 11.06 21.31 29.90
CA LYS A 74 11.96 21.54 28.74
C LYS A 74 12.15 20.23 27.97
N PRO A 75 12.23 20.27 26.64
CA PRO A 75 12.52 19.08 25.85
C PRO A 75 13.96 18.61 26.14
N CYS A 76 14.10 17.48 26.83
CA CYS A 76 15.38 16.83 27.12
C CYS A 76 15.54 15.62 26.18
N VAL A 77 15.69 15.91 24.89
CA VAL A 77 15.72 14.88 23.85
C VAL A 77 17.12 14.81 23.23
N PRO A 78 17.74 13.61 23.15
CA PRO A 78 18.91 13.41 22.29
C PRO A 78 18.53 13.69 20.82
N PRO A 79 19.51 13.75 19.89
CA PRO A 79 19.21 13.85 18.47
C PRO A 79 18.22 12.75 18.05
N LEU A 80 16.98 13.16 17.75
CA LEU A 80 15.92 12.28 17.27
C LEU A 80 16.19 11.81 15.83
N ASP A 81 16.33 10.52 15.63
CA ASP A 81 16.16 9.88 14.33
C ASP A 81 14.67 9.54 14.09
N PHE A 82 14.38 8.87 12.98
CA PHE A 82 13.01 8.47 12.62
C PHE A 82 12.39 7.58 13.70
N ASP A 83 13.11 6.54 14.12
CA ASP A 83 12.66 5.60 15.15
C ASP A 83 12.45 6.28 16.50
N GLY A 84 13.35 7.16 16.91
CA GLY A 84 13.24 7.96 18.12
C GLY A 84 12.01 8.86 18.10
N LEU A 85 11.75 9.54 16.97
CA LEU A 85 10.58 10.40 16.82
C LEU A 85 9.27 9.59 16.79
N LEU A 86 9.28 8.42 16.17
CA LEU A 86 8.14 7.49 16.15
C LEU A 86 7.81 6.98 17.56
N ARG A 87 8.84 6.57 18.33
CA ARG A 87 8.69 6.14 19.73
C ARG A 87 8.20 7.28 20.62
N LEU A 88 8.73 8.50 20.43
CA LEU A 88 8.27 9.68 21.16
C LEU A 88 6.81 10.00 20.87
N SER A 89 6.43 10.03 19.58
CA SER A 89 5.06 10.27 19.12
C SER A 89 4.08 9.26 19.73
N THR A 90 4.53 8.01 19.77
CA THR A 90 3.82 6.92 20.41
C THR A 90 3.60 7.15 21.91
N SER A 91 4.66 7.49 22.66
CA SER A 91 4.55 7.76 24.10
C SER A 91 3.62 8.94 24.36
N ILE A 92 3.74 10.01 23.56
CA ILE A 92 2.85 11.18 23.62
C ILE A 92 1.39 10.75 23.44
N TRP A 93 1.11 9.90 22.46
CA TRP A 93 -0.22 9.38 22.20
C TRP A 93 -0.74 8.48 23.31
N LYS A 94 0.09 7.55 23.81
CA LYS A 94 -0.28 6.56 24.83
C LYS A 94 -0.62 7.22 26.16
N TYR A 95 0.16 8.20 26.58
CA TYR A 95 0.03 8.88 27.87
C TYR A 95 -0.74 10.21 27.76
N ALA A 96 -1.45 10.43 26.66
CA ALA A 96 -2.27 11.62 26.42
C ALA A 96 -1.52 12.94 26.70
N CYS A 97 -0.29 13.03 26.20
CA CYS A 97 0.58 14.17 26.45
C CYS A 97 0.30 15.32 25.50
N SER A 98 0.72 16.52 25.89
CA SER A 98 0.75 17.66 24.97
C SER A 98 1.96 17.54 24.02
N PRO A 99 1.77 17.51 22.69
CA PRO A 99 2.90 17.48 21.75
C PRO A 99 3.69 18.80 21.74
N ARG A 100 3.15 19.88 22.31
CA ARG A 100 3.73 21.23 22.28
C ARG A 100 5.15 21.32 22.83
N LEU A 101 5.44 20.54 23.87
CA LEU A 101 6.76 20.51 24.50
C LEU A 101 7.86 20.09 23.52
N PHE A 102 7.53 19.22 22.56
CA PHE A 102 8.46 18.66 21.60
C PHE A 102 8.31 19.23 20.19
N SER A 103 7.27 20.03 19.92
CA SER A 103 6.90 20.47 18.57
C SER A 103 8.03 21.23 17.87
N ARG A 104 8.66 22.20 18.56
CA ARG A 104 9.78 22.97 17.98
C ARG A 104 10.99 22.11 17.62
N VAL A 105 11.31 21.12 18.46
CA VAL A 105 12.44 20.21 18.23
C VAL A 105 12.13 19.27 17.06
N ALA A 106 10.91 18.76 17.00
CA ALA A 106 10.46 17.88 15.93
C ALA A 106 10.38 18.63 14.58
N GLU A 107 9.86 19.86 14.57
CA GLU A 107 9.76 20.71 13.38
C GLU A 107 11.14 21.08 12.83
N ALA A 108 12.07 21.50 13.70
CA ALA A 108 13.42 21.89 13.27
C ALA A 108 14.21 20.76 12.60
N ARG A 109 13.81 19.50 12.83
CA ARG A 109 14.48 18.31 12.29
C ARG A 109 13.64 17.54 11.29
N GLN A 110 12.47 18.05 10.94
CA GLN A 110 11.52 17.37 10.08
C GLN A 110 12.16 16.97 8.75
N ASP A 111 12.90 17.87 8.11
CA ASP A 111 13.56 17.62 6.82
C ASP A 111 14.79 16.71 6.94
N GLU A 112 15.46 16.71 8.09
CA GLU A 112 16.62 15.84 8.35
C GLU A 112 16.20 14.39 8.63
N ILE A 113 15.09 14.22 9.34
CA ILE A 113 14.57 12.93 9.79
C ILE A 113 13.73 12.28 8.69
N ARG A 114 13.10 13.08 7.82
CA ARG A 114 12.28 12.56 6.74
C ARG A 114 13.12 11.64 5.84
N PRO A 115 12.64 10.41 5.55
CA PRO A 115 13.25 9.52 4.58
C PRO A 115 13.43 10.22 3.22
N ARG A 116 14.64 10.18 2.67
CA ARG A 116 15.05 11.00 1.51
C ARG A 116 14.55 10.48 0.16
N ASP A 117 14.33 9.17 0.04
CA ASP A 117 14.04 8.48 -1.22
C ASP A 117 12.56 8.07 -1.38
N GLY A 118 11.65 8.86 -0.80
CA GLY A 118 10.26 8.45 -0.56
C GLY A 118 10.14 7.75 0.80
N LEU A 119 8.92 7.68 1.37
CA LEU A 119 8.73 7.09 2.69
C LEU A 119 8.73 5.55 2.62
N GLY A 120 8.28 4.96 1.51
CA GLY A 120 8.13 3.53 1.37
C GLY A 120 7.47 2.90 2.60
N LYS A 121 8.11 1.89 3.18
CA LYS A 121 7.64 1.17 4.38
C LYS A 121 7.45 2.05 5.61
N GLU A 122 8.08 3.22 5.65
CA GLU A 122 8.02 4.16 6.76
C GLU A 122 6.83 5.14 6.65
N ALA A 123 6.08 5.11 5.54
CA ALA A 123 4.94 5.99 5.31
C ALA A 123 3.90 5.92 6.43
N ALA A 124 3.69 4.74 7.03
CA ALA A 124 2.79 4.54 8.16
C ALA A 124 3.28 5.26 9.42
N GLY A 125 4.57 5.10 9.75
CA GLY A 125 5.19 5.78 10.88
C GLY A 125 5.18 7.30 10.70
N TRP A 126 5.53 7.78 9.51
CA TRP A 126 5.53 9.22 9.21
C TRP A 126 4.13 9.83 9.22
N THR A 127 3.12 9.11 8.70
CA THR A 127 1.71 9.52 8.79
C THR A 127 1.28 9.66 10.25
N PHE A 128 1.68 8.73 11.11
CA PHE A 128 1.35 8.79 12.54
C PHE A 128 2.09 9.92 13.27
N ILE A 129 3.38 10.13 13.01
CA ILE A 129 4.15 11.26 13.55
C ILE A 129 3.47 12.59 13.16
N ALA A 130 3.17 12.76 11.86
CA ALA A 130 2.52 13.95 11.35
C ALA A 130 1.12 14.17 11.97
N LEU A 131 0.38 13.09 12.25
CA LEU A 131 -0.89 13.16 12.97
C LEU A 131 -0.70 13.66 14.41
N VAL A 132 0.28 13.14 15.15
CA VAL A 132 0.53 13.55 16.55
C VAL A 132 0.86 15.04 16.61
N PHE A 133 1.83 15.48 15.82
CA PHE A 133 2.29 16.87 15.82
C PHE A 133 1.37 17.83 15.07
N GLY A 134 0.47 17.34 14.21
CA GLY A 134 -0.45 18.19 13.46
C GLY A 134 0.14 18.79 12.19
N TRP A 135 1.11 18.11 11.58
CA TRP A 135 1.77 18.54 10.36
C TRP A 135 0.94 18.18 9.14
N GLU A 136 -0.02 19.03 8.80
CA GLU A 136 -1.01 18.75 7.75
C GLU A 136 -0.40 18.34 6.41
N ARG A 137 0.56 19.12 5.89
CA ARG A 137 1.17 18.85 4.58
C ARG A 137 1.90 17.50 4.57
N SER A 138 2.61 17.18 5.65
CA SER A 138 3.29 15.89 5.79
C SER A 138 2.33 14.74 5.97
N PHE A 139 1.25 14.94 6.73
CA PHE A 139 0.20 13.94 6.89
C PHE A 139 -0.45 13.61 5.55
N ARG A 140 -0.82 14.63 4.77
CA ARG A 140 -1.39 14.46 3.42
C ARG A 140 -0.41 13.75 2.50
N SER A 141 0.85 14.18 2.45
CA SER A 141 1.86 13.55 1.61
C SER A 141 2.13 12.09 1.99
N ALA A 142 2.22 11.77 3.28
CA ALA A 142 2.55 10.43 3.75
C ALA A 142 1.39 9.45 3.59
N SER A 143 0.18 9.91 3.90
CA SER A 143 -1.02 9.12 3.70
C SER A 143 -1.34 8.88 2.23
N ARG A 144 -1.00 9.83 1.34
CA ARG A 144 -1.05 9.61 -0.12
C ARG A 144 -0.21 8.40 -0.50
N GLU A 145 1.04 8.33 -0.03
CA GLU A 145 1.94 7.21 -0.33
C GLU A 145 1.39 5.87 0.19
N LEU A 146 0.74 5.86 1.36
CA LEU A 146 0.05 4.66 1.87
C LEU A 146 -1.16 4.23 1.02
N VAL A 147 -1.89 5.18 0.47
CA VAL A 147 -3.10 4.91 -0.34
C VAL A 147 -2.72 4.47 -1.75
N VAL A 148 -1.67 5.08 -2.30
CA VAL A 148 -1.28 4.97 -3.72
C VAL A 148 -0.22 3.89 -3.96
N GLU A 149 0.86 3.89 -3.17
CA GLU A 149 2.09 3.14 -3.45
C GLU A 149 2.19 1.82 -2.68
N PHE A 150 1.39 1.65 -1.62
CA PHE A 150 1.50 0.47 -0.77
C PHE A 150 0.74 -0.72 -1.36
N GLY A 151 1.48 -1.77 -1.73
CA GLY A 151 0.91 -3.01 -2.29
C GLY A 151 0.78 -4.17 -1.30
N SER A 152 0.90 -3.92 0.00
CA SER A 152 0.69 -4.93 1.05
C SER A 152 -0.43 -4.46 1.97
N SER A 153 -1.18 -5.39 2.55
CA SER A 153 -2.13 -5.05 3.61
C SER A 153 -1.38 -4.25 4.68
N ILE A 154 -2.01 -3.19 5.21
CA ILE A 154 -1.42 -2.39 6.29
C ILE A 154 -1.06 -3.29 7.50
N GLU A 155 -1.66 -4.49 7.57
CA GLU A 155 -1.34 -5.57 8.51
C GLU A 155 0.11 -6.11 8.41
N ALA A 156 0.75 -6.01 7.24
CA ALA A 156 2.11 -6.47 7.00
C ALA A 156 3.19 -5.43 7.37
N ILE A 157 2.81 -4.25 7.87
CA ILE A 157 3.76 -3.24 8.34
C ILE A 157 4.18 -3.64 9.77
N ASP A 158 5.21 -4.47 9.82
CA ASP A 158 5.76 -5.05 11.04
C ASP A 158 6.14 -3.95 12.07
N GLY A 159 5.81 -4.17 13.35
CA GLY A 159 6.22 -3.32 14.47
C GLY A 159 5.54 -1.95 14.65
N THR A 160 4.86 -1.38 13.65
CA THR A 160 4.22 -0.04 13.73
C THR A 160 2.72 -0.08 14.07
N LEU A 161 2.07 -1.23 13.92
CA LEU A 161 0.62 -1.39 14.12
C LEU A 161 0.15 -1.30 15.58
N GLY A 162 1.03 -1.49 16.57
CA GLY A 162 0.66 -1.29 17.97
C GLY A 162 0.20 0.14 18.28
N TYR A 163 0.51 1.08 17.39
CA TYR A 163 0.40 2.52 17.61
C TYR A 163 -0.46 3.25 16.60
N PHE A 164 -0.60 2.68 15.40
CA PHE A 164 -1.41 3.26 14.36
C PHE A 164 -2.88 3.22 14.76
N PRO A 165 -3.57 4.37 14.95
CA PRO A 165 -4.94 4.38 15.43
C PRO A 165 -5.85 3.55 14.51
N GLY A 166 -6.64 2.64 15.07
CA GLY A 166 -7.51 1.75 14.28
C GLY A 166 -8.44 2.49 13.32
N VAL A 167 -8.92 3.67 13.71
CA VAL A 167 -9.72 4.56 12.84
C VAL A 167 -8.92 5.06 11.64
N LEU A 168 -7.67 5.48 11.84
CA LEU A 168 -6.79 5.92 10.75
C LEU A 168 -6.49 4.74 9.82
N ARG A 169 -6.21 3.56 10.39
CA ARG A 169 -6.03 2.32 9.63
C ARG A 169 -7.21 2.03 8.72
N ALA A 170 -8.41 2.00 9.27
CA ALA A 170 -9.63 1.74 8.52
C ALA A 170 -9.86 2.77 7.40
N ARG A 171 -9.51 4.04 7.64
CA ARG A 171 -9.61 5.12 6.63
C ARG A 171 -8.62 4.94 5.49
N VAL A 172 -7.37 4.59 5.77
CA VAL A 172 -6.37 4.29 4.74
C VAL A 172 -6.80 3.07 3.92
N VAL A 173 -7.22 1.98 4.57
CA VAL A 173 -7.72 0.77 3.88
C VAL A 173 -8.88 1.12 2.97
N LYS A 174 -9.88 1.83 3.49
CA LYS A 174 -11.05 2.23 2.69
C LYS A 174 -10.66 3.11 1.50
N ALA A 175 -9.89 4.17 1.73
CA ALA A 175 -9.47 5.09 0.67
C ALA A 175 -8.68 4.38 -0.43
N ARG A 176 -7.84 3.40 -0.05
CA ARG A 176 -7.11 2.57 -1.00
C ARG A 176 -8.04 1.67 -1.82
N LEU A 177 -8.99 0.99 -1.18
CA LEU A 177 -9.96 0.15 -1.91
C LEU A 177 -10.80 0.98 -2.88
N ASP A 178 -11.25 2.15 -2.44
CA ASP A 178 -12.00 3.10 -3.28
C ASP A 178 -11.13 3.55 -4.48
N LEU A 179 -9.85 3.87 -4.25
CA LEU A 179 -8.92 4.28 -5.32
C LEU A 179 -8.63 3.14 -6.30
N VAL A 180 -8.36 1.92 -5.83
CA VAL A 180 -8.16 0.73 -6.70
C VAL A 180 -9.36 0.55 -7.61
N LYS A 181 -10.58 0.65 -7.06
CA LYS A 181 -11.81 0.55 -7.84
C LYS A 181 -11.90 1.67 -8.87
N HIS A 182 -11.76 2.92 -8.46
CA HIS A 182 -11.85 4.05 -9.39
C HIS A 182 -10.79 4.00 -10.49
N THR A 183 -9.58 3.55 -10.19
CA THR A 183 -8.54 3.37 -11.21
C THR A 183 -8.90 2.27 -12.20
N PHE A 184 -9.46 1.15 -11.73
CA PHE A 184 -9.93 0.10 -12.63
C PHE A 184 -11.06 0.60 -13.53
N ASP A 185 -12.06 1.24 -12.95
CA ASP A 185 -13.22 1.79 -13.67
C ASP A 185 -12.74 2.84 -14.70
N PHE A 186 -11.82 3.73 -14.31
CA PHE A 186 -11.19 4.69 -15.21
C PHE A 186 -10.54 4.00 -16.43
N ILE A 187 -9.70 2.98 -16.22
CA ILE A 187 -9.02 2.29 -17.33
C ILE A 187 -10.06 1.64 -18.26
N LYS A 188 -11.04 0.94 -17.68
CA LYS A 188 -12.07 0.22 -18.43
C LYS A 188 -12.95 1.16 -19.25
N GLU A 189 -13.54 2.17 -18.62
CA GLU A 189 -14.47 3.10 -19.25
C GLU A 189 -13.80 3.87 -20.39
N ASN A 190 -12.56 4.32 -20.19
CA ASN A 190 -11.83 5.05 -21.23
C ASN A 190 -11.48 4.16 -22.43
N ILE A 191 -11.17 2.88 -22.23
CA ILE A 191 -10.90 1.97 -23.35
C ILE A 191 -12.19 1.61 -24.10
N GLU A 192 -13.29 1.42 -23.38
CA GLU A 192 -14.61 1.15 -23.96
C GLU A 192 -15.14 2.35 -24.77
N GLU A 193 -14.89 3.57 -24.33
CA GLU A 193 -15.24 4.81 -25.06
C GLU A 193 -14.63 4.83 -26.46
N TYR A 194 -13.36 4.41 -26.60
CA TYR A 194 -12.66 4.37 -27.89
C TYR A 194 -12.95 3.11 -28.72
N GLU A 195 -13.60 2.08 -28.16
CA GLU A 195 -13.74 0.77 -28.82
C GLU A 195 -14.59 0.84 -30.09
N THR A 196 -15.57 1.75 -30.15
CA THR A 196 -16.43 1.89 -31.33
C THR A 196 -15.73 2.50 -32.54
N THR A 197 -14.77 3.40 -32.31
CA THR A 197 -14.11 4.21 -33.34
C THR A 197 -12.70 3.70 -33.65
N HIS A 198 -11.99 3.16 -32.64
CA HIS A 198 -10.60 2.70 -32.74
C HIS A 198 -10.44 1.25 -32.27
N ALA A 199 -11.36 0.36 -32.68
CA ALA A 199 -11.44 -1.04 -32.25
C ALA A 199 -10.10 -1.81 -32.28
N LEU A 200 -9.24 -1.55 -33.27
CA LEU A 200 -7.94 -2.22 -33.40
C LEU A 200 -6.92 -1.73 -32.36
N ALA A 201 -6.86 -0.42 -32.13
CA ALA A 201 -6.03 0.17 -31.09
C ALA A 201 -6.49 -0.31 -29.70
N CYS A 202 -7.80 -0.26 -29.43
CA CYS A 202 -8.38 -0.75 -28.17
C CYS A 202 -8.15 -2.25 -27.95
N GLY A 203 -8.27 -3.07 -29.01
CA GLY A 203 -7.98 -4.50 -28.94
C GLY A 203 -6.53 -4.80 -28.57
N HIS A 204 -5.58 -4.04 -29.12
CA HIS A 204 -4.16 -4.14 -28.77
C HIS A 204 -3.89 -3.71 -27.33
N ILE A 205 -4.45 -2.58 -26.89
CA ILE A 205 -4.32 -2.08 -25.51
C ILE A 205 -4.89 -3.11 -24.52
N ARG A 206 -6.13 -3.59 -24.75
CA ARG A 206 -6.79 -4.61 -23.92
C ARG A 206 -5.96 -5.88 -23.83
N GLY A 207 -5.39 -6.32 -24.94
CA GLY A 207 -4.51 -7.47 -24.99
C GLY A 207 -3.27 -7.32 -24.13
N LYS A 208 -2.58 -6.18 -24.22
CA LYS A 208 -1.39 -5.91 -23.39
C LYS A 208 -1.72 -5.72 -21.92
N LEU A 209 -2.85 -5.10 -21.59
CA LEU A 209 -3.34 -5.01 -20.21
C LEU A 209 -3.58 -6.39 -19.61
N LEU A 210 -4.21 -7.31 -20.37
CA LEU A 210 -4.42 -8.68 -19.94
C LEU A 210 -3.09 -9.40 -19.65
N LEU A 211 -2.08 -9.19 -20.50
CA LEU A 211 -0.72 -9.72 -20.27
C LEU A 211 -0.04 -9.12 -19.04
N ALA A 212 -0.32 -7.85 -18.72
CA ALA A 212 0.09 -7.20 -17.49
C ALA A 212 -0.75 -7.65 -16.26
N GLY A 213 -1.75 -8.52 -16.46
CA GLY A 213 -2.60 -9.05 -15.40
C GLY A 213 -3.84 -8.20 -15.08
N ILE A 214 -4.11 -7.16 -15.87
CA ILE A 214 -5.26 -6.27 -15.73
C ILE A 214 -6.35 -6.72 -16.72
N ASP A 215 -7.36 -7.43 -16.21
CA ASP A 215 -8.48 -7.91 -17.02
C ASP A 215 -9.67 -6.97 -16.92
N ILE A 216 -9.74 -6.01 -17.85
CA ILE A 216 -10.85 -5.04 -17.94
C ILE A 216 -12.17 -5.66 -18.41
N SER A 217 -12.21 -6.94 -18.78
CA SER A 217 -13.44 -7.65 -19.13
C SER A 217 -14.22 -8.16 -17.90
N LEU A 218 -13.61 -8.10 -16.72
CA LEU A 218 -14.26 -8.45 -15.46
C LEU A 218 -15.45 -7.52 -15.20
N ALA A 219 -16.56 -8.10 -14.73
CA ALA A 219 -17.66 -7.33 -14.20
C ALA A 219 -17.20 -6.55 -12.96
N GLU A 220 -17.75 -5.34 -12.76
CA GLU A 220 -17.50 -4.45 -11.61
C GLU A 220 -18.06 -5.01 -10.30
N ILE A 221 -17.66 -6.22 -9.94
CA ILE A 221 -17.96 -6.79 -8.64
C ILE A 221 -16.86 -6.26 -7.72
N PRO A 222 -17.19 -5.48 -6.67
CA PRO A 222 -16.20 -4.87 -5.77
C PRO A 222 -15.20 -5.91 -5.22
N ASN A 223 -15.65 -7.15 -5.09
CA ASN A 223 -14.89 -8.29 -4.59
C ASN A 223 -13.94 -8.91 -5.63
N ALA A 224 -14.18 -8.78 -6.94
CA ALA A 224 -13.35 -9.42 -7.97
C ALA A 224 -12.02 -8.69 -8.19
N VAL A 225 -12.03 -7.36 -8.07
CA VAL A 225 -10.84 -6.51 -8.21
C VAL A 225 -10.03 -6.46 -6.90
N THR A 226 -10.70 -6.62 -5.75
CA THR A 226 -10.06 -6.43 -4.43
C THR A 226 -9.72 -7.72 -3.70
N ARG A 227 -10.40 -8.86 -3.95
CA ARG A 227 -10.12 -10.13 -3.24
C ARG A 227 -9.09 -10.99 -3.97
N GLY A 228 -8.32 -11.74 -3.18
CA GLY A 228 -7.31 -12.69 -3.63
C GLY A 228 -7.90 -13.77 -4.54
N GLU A 229 -7.01 -14.50 -5.22
CA GLU A 229 -7.38 -15.51 -6.23
C GLU A 229 -8.34 -16.60 -5.68
N ASP A 230 -8.39 -16.81 -4.36
CA ASP A 230 -9.27 -17.76 -3.68
C ASP A 230 -10.59 -17.15 -3.14
N GLY A 231 -10.88 -15.87 -3.44
CA GLY A 231 -12.09 -15.19 -2.96
C GLY A 231 -12.09 -14.86 -1.46
N ASN A 232 -10.95 -15.04 -0.79
CA ASN A 232 -10.76 -14.72 0.62
C ASN A 232 -10.76 -13.20 0.83
N ILE A 233 -11.58 -12.72 1.77
CA ILE A 233 -11.77 -11.28 2.04
C ILE A 233 -10.51 -10.65 2.64
N ASP A 234 -9.69 -11.46 3.32
CA ASP A 234 -8.51 -11.00 4.04
C ASP A 234 -7.23 -10.97 3.18
N GLN A 235 -7.32 -11.37 1.91
CA GLN A 235 -6.19 -11.31 0.97
C GLN A 235 -6.53 -10.38 -0.18
N GLU A 236 -5.72 -9.34 -0.38
CA GLU A 236 -5.86 -8.44 -1.52
C GLU A 236 -5.40 -9.12 -2.80
N ASN A 237 -6.10 -8.89 -3.92
CA ASN A 237 -5.68 -9.40 -5.23
C ASN A 237 -4.27 -8.89 -5.57
N PRO A 238 -3.24 -9.75 -5.67
CA PRO A 238 -1.85 -9.33 -5.97
C PRO A 238 -1.71 -8.50 -7.24
N ARG A 239 -2.65 -8.62 -8.19
CA ARG A 239 -2.62 -7.95 -9.49
C ARG A 239 -3.13 -6.51 -9.46
N TYR A 240 -3.90 -6.13 -8.44
CA TYR A 240 -4.54 -4.80 -8.32
C TYR A 240 -4.12 -4.06 -7.05
N ARG A 241 -2.99 -4.46 -6.44
CA ARG A 241 -2.62 -3.93 -5.11
C ARG A 241 -2.16 -2.48 -5.13
N ARG A 242 -1.73 -1.94 -6.27
CA ARG A 242 -1.21 -0.58 -6.38
C ARG A 242 -1.89 0.19 -7.51
N PRO A 243 -2.76 1.15 -7.19
CA PRO A 243 -3.38 2.03 -8.19
C PRO A 243 -2.38 2.68 -9.13
N ARG A 244 -1.20 3.08 -8.61
CA ARG A 244 -0.13 3.66 -9.44
C ARG A 244 0.41 2.67 -10.47
N GLU A 245 0.74 1.45 -10.06
CA GLU A 245 1.27 0.43 -10.98
C GLU A 245 0.27 0.11 -12.11
N MET A 246 -1.05 0.14 -11.84
CA MET A 246 -2.06 -0.06 -12.87
C MET A 246 -2.00 1.03 -13.95
N LEU A 247 -1.84 2.30 -13.56
CA LEU A 247 -1.69 3.41 -14.49
C LEU A 247 -0.33 3.37 -15.17
N ASP A 248 0.76 3.07 -14.46
CA ASP A 248 2.10 2.94 -15.04
C ASP A 248 2.11 1.84 -16.12
N HIS A 249 1.42 0.70 -15.90
CA HIS A 249 1.25 -0.33 -16.91
C HIS A 249 0.51 0.20 -18.15
N LEU A 250 -0.57 0.94 -17.96
CA LEU A 250 -1.28 1.57 -19.06
C LEU A 250 -0.37 2.55 -19.81
N GLU A 251 0.33 3.45 -19.11
CA GLU A 251 1.26 4.41 -19.72
C GLU A 251 2.35 3.73 -20.55
N VAL A 252 2.98 2.68 -20.02
CA VAL A 252 3.98 1.89 -20.76
C VAL A 252 3.39 1.28 -22.03
N ILE A 253 2.15 0.79 -21.97
CA ILE A 253 1.44 0.26 -23.14
C ILE A 253 1.19 1.36 -24.18
N LEU A 254 0.80 2.55 -23.74
CA LEU A 254 0.54 3.71 -24.62
C LEU A 254 1.81 4.27 -25.26
N LEU A 255 2.98 4.07 -24.63
CA LEU A 255 4.29 4.45 -25.19
C LEU A 255 4.84 3.41 -26.19
N ASP A 256 4.39 2.16 -26.12
CA ASP A 256 4.83 1.08 -27.00
C ASP A 256 4.02 1.04 -28.31
N THR A 257 4.19 2.11 -29.09
CA THR A 257 3.51 2.36 -30.36
C THR A 257 3.75 1.23 -31.36
N PRO A 258 2.70 0.67 -31.96
CA PRO A 258 2.86 -0.33 -33.01
C PRO A 258 3.65 0.18 -34.21
N VAL A 259 4.55 -0.66 -34.73
CA VAL A 259 5.37 -0.31 -35.90
C VAL A 259 4.59 -0.63 -37.19
N LYS A 260 4.53 0.34 -38.11
CA LYS A 260 3.96 0.15 -39.46
C LYS A 260 4.55 -1.09 -40.15
N GLY A 261 3.69 -1.95 -40.67
CA GLY A 261 4.08 -3.21 -41.31
C GLY A 261 4.50 -4.31 -40.34
N GLY A 262 4.57 -4.02 -39.04
CA GLY A 262 4.72 -5.00 -37.97
C GLY A 262 3.49 -5.89 -37.87
N ARG A 263 3.67 -7.13 -37.40
CA ARG A 263 2.57 -8.09 -37.24
C ARG A 263 1.69 -7.67 -36.06
N MET A 264 0.38 -7.68 -36.25
CA MET A 264 -0.55 -7.56 -35.13
C MET A 264 -0.51 -8.83 -34.30
N GLU A 265 -0.31 -8.69 -32.99
CA GLU A 265 -0.45 -9.80 -32.05
C GLU A 265 -1.95 -10.13 -31.93
N ILE A 266 -2.37 -11.23 -32.56
CA ILE A 266 -3.74 -11.73 -32.39
C ILE A 266 -3.82 -12.39 -31.02
N LEU A 267 -4.14 -11.59 -30.01
CA LEU A 267 -4.51 -12.12 -28.70
C LEU A 267 -5.93 -12.71 -28.81
N PRO A 268 -6.17 -13.91 -28.27
CA PRO A 268 -7.46 -14.59 -28.43
C PRO A 268 -8.56 -13.71 -27.84
N SER A 269 -9.53 -13.33 -28.67
CA SER A 269 -10.74 -12.65 -28.22
C SER A 269 -11.47 -13.54 -27.22
N SER A 270 -11.75 -13.00 -26.03
CA SER A 270 -12.65 -13.64 -25.07
C SER A 270 -13.99 -13.85 -25.77
N THR A 271 -14.35 -15.13 -25.92
CA THR A 271 -15.51 -15.53 -26.71
C THR A 271 -16.77 -15.20 -25.92
N ARG A 272 -17.49 -14.16 -26.35
CA ARG A 272 -18.93 -14.03 -26.06
C ARG A 272 -19.65 -15.28 -26.60
N SER A 273 -20.23 -16.09 -25.72
CA SER A 273 -21.28 -17.06 -26.07
C SER A 273 -22.15 -17.28 -24.82
N SER A 274 -23.29 -16.58 -24.68
CA SER A 274 -24.61 -16.94 -25.23
C SER A 274 -25.03 -18.38 -24.91
N LEU A 275 -25.82 -18.52 -23.85
CA LEU A 275 -26.73 -19.64 -23.59
C LEU A 275 -27.58 -19.95 -24.84
N THR A 276 -27.52 -21.20 -25.33
CA THR A 276 -28.64 -22.11 -25.66
C THR A 276 -28.16 -23.23 -26.59
N SER A 277 -28.24 -24.49 -26.14
CA SER A 277 -29.19 -25.49 -26.66
C SER A 277 -28.70 -26.92 -26.39
N ALA A 278 -29.66 -27.75 -25.98
CA ALA A 278 -29.52 -29.14 -25.62
C ALA A 278 -29.17 -30.05 -26.81
N SER A 279 -28.36 -31.07 -26.56
CA SER A 279 -28.49 -32.37 -27.24
C SER A 279 -27.74 -33.41 -26.43
N GLY A 280 -28.50 -34.37 -25.87
CA GLY A 280 -27.95 -35.49 -25.12
C GLY A 280 -27.15 -36.44 -26.00
N ARG A 281 -26.10 -37.00 -25.42
CA ARG A 281 -25.77 -38.41 -25.60
C ARG A 281 -24.94 -38.90 -24.43
N GLU A 282 -25.59 -39.71 -23.60
CA GLU A 282 -24.97 -40.53 -22.59
C GLU A 282 -23.95 -41.48 -23.24
N THR A 283 -22.75 -41.58 -22.67
CA THR A 283 -21.98 -42.83 -22.72
C THR A 283 -21.21 -42.98 -21.42
N SER A 284 -21.56 -44.03 -20.72
CA SER A 284 -21.05 -44.48 -19.43
C SER A 284 -19.72 -45.24 -19.55
N LEU A 285 -18.86 -45.03 -18.54
CA LEU A 285 -17.98 -45.98 -17.81
C LEU A 285 -17.19 -47.07 -18.58
N SER A 286 -15.86 -47.09 -18.34
CA SER A 286 -15.13 -48.34 -18.09
C SER A 286 -13.76 -48.09 -17.44
N MET A 287 -13.55 -48.64 -16.23
CA MET A 287 -12.26 -48.86 -15.58
C MET A 287 -11.48 -50.00 -16.28
N ASN A 288 -10.14 -49.96 -16.30
CA ASN A 288 -9.31 -50.96 -15.61
C ASN A 288 -7.80 -50.73 -15.75
N SER A 289 -7.12 -51.11 -14.66
CA SER A 289 -5.69 -51.13 -14.38
C SER A 289 -4.87 -52.13 -15.19
N SER A 290 -3.55 -51.92 -15.35
CA SER A 290 -2.49 -52.68 -14.63
C SER A 290 -1.10 -52.69 -15.32
N LYS A 291 -0.08 -52.43 -14.49
CA LYS A 291 1.32 -52.92 -14.44
C LYS A 291 2.05 -53.38 -15.72
N GLY A 292 3.31 -52.90 -15.87
CA GLY A 292 4.32 -53.57 -16.69
C GLY A 292 5.72 -52.93 -16.66
N VAL A 293 6.63 -53.55 -15.91
CA VAL A 293 8.04 -53.20 -15.65
C VAL A 293 8.95 -53.63 -16.81
N ARG A 294 9.99 -52.84 -17.20
CA ARG A 294 11.42 -53.27 -17.23
C ARG A 294 12.38 -52.22 -17.81
N ALA A 295 13.50 -52.07 -17.10
CA ALA A 295 14.74 -51.40 -17.49
C ALA A 295 15.77 -52.39 -18.07
N ARG A 296 16.84 -51.82 -18.67
CA ARG A 296 18.13 -52.38 -19.20
C ARG A 296 18.24 -52.21 -20.75
N SER A 297 19.35 -51.81 -21.38
CA SER A 297 20.76 -51.66 -20.95
C SER A 297 21.64 -50.97 -22.03
N HIS A 298 22.70 -50.29 -21.58
CA HIS A 298 24.09 -50.22 -22.10
C HIS A 298 24.51 -49.52 -23.43
N ARG A 299 25.48 -48.59 -23.22
CA ARG A 299 26.82 -48.41 -23.85
C ARG A 299 26.97 -47.84 -25.26
N SER A 300 27.58 -46.64 -25.32
CA SER A 300 28.49 -46.12 -26.37
C SER A 300 29.85 -46.90 -26.37
N PRO A 301 30.82 -46.75 -27.33
CA PRO A 301 31.28 -45.49 -27.97
C PRO A 301 31.86 -45.53 -29.43
N SER A 302 32.19 -44.32 -29.93
CA SER A 302 33.15 -43.93 -31.03
C SER A 302 32.79 -44.32 -32.48
N SER A 303 33.04 -43.56 -33.56
CA SER A 303 33.85 -42.36 -33.86
C SER A 303 33.38 -41.70 -35.19
N SER A 304 33.76 -40.42 -35.36
CA SER A 304 34.03 -39.69 -36.63
C SER A 304 32.93 -39.53 -37.69
N SER A 305 32.45 -38.29 -37.88
CA SER A 305 32.55 -37.54 -39.16
C SER A 305 31.76 -36.22 -39.07
N GLN A 306 32.44 -35.10 -39.31
CA GLN A 306 31.88 -33.76 -39.42
C GLN A 306 31.05 -33.62 -40.71
N VAL A 307 29.75 -33.30 -40.62
CA VAL A 307 29.03 -32.51 -41.63
C VAL A 307 27.93 -31.68 -40.93
N SER A 308 27.83 -30.41 -41.34
CA SER A 308 27.00 -29.33 -40.81
C SER A 308 25.52 -29.67 -40.51
N ILE A 309 25.14 -29.61 -39.23
CA ILE A 309 23.75 -29.75 -38.73
C ILE A 309 22.91 -28.46 -38.92
N ARG A 310 23.50 -27.38 -39.47
CA ARG A 310 22.78 -26.10 -39.67
C ARG A 310 21.94 -26.02 -40.96
N GLY A 311 21.95 -27.05 -41.82
CA GLY A 311 21.27 -27.03 -43.12
C GLY A 311 19.99 -27.87 -43.25
N SER A 312 19.72 -28.81 -42.34
CA SER A 312 18.79 -29.92 -42.65
C SER A 312 17.56 -30.05 -41.75
N ILE A 313 17.32 -29.15 -40.80
CA ILE A 313 16.06 -29.11 -40.02
C ILE A 313 15.08 -28.06 -40.57
N SER A 314 15.58 -27.08 -41.34
CA SER A 314 14.78 -25.97 -41.88
C SER A 314 13.85 -26.36 -43.03
N ASN A 315 14.06 -27.50 -43.69
CA ASN A 315 13.26 -27.93 -44.84
C ASN A 315 12.28 -29.08 -44.56
N PHE A 316 12.28 -29.68 -43.36
CA PHE A 316 11.40 -30.82 -43.06
C PHE A 316 10.07 -30.42 -42.39
N PHE A 317 9.96 -29.20 -41.86
CA PHE A 317 8.69 -28.64 -41.36
C PHE A 317 7.97 -27.74 -42.38
N ALA A 318 8.57 -27.50 -43.55
CA ALA A 318 8.01 -26.58 -44.56
C ALA A 318 7.03 -27.24 -45.55
N LYS A 319 6.87 -28.57 -45.55
CA LYS A 319 5.99 -29.27 -46.51
C LYS A 319 5.31 -30.49 -45.90
N ARG A 320 4.27 -30.27 -45.09
CA ARG A 320 3.20 -31.27 -44.93
C ARG A 320 1.90 -30.62 -44.50
N ASN A 321 1.09 -30.29 -45.51
CA ASN A 321 -0.38 -30.18 -45.49
C ASN A 321 -1.02 -29.72 -44.17
N SER A 322 -1.06 -28.41 -43.93
CA SER A 322 -2.19 -27.81 -43.23
C SER A 322 -3.17 -27.31 -44.28
N SER A 323 -4.40 -27.78 -44.18
CA SER A 323 -5.55 -27.41 -44.99
C SER A 323 -5.68 -25.89 -45.16
N ASP A 324 -6.21 -25.46 -46.31
CA ASP A 324 -6.59 -24.09 -46.66
C ASP A 324 -7.53 -23.37 -45.66
N ALA A 325 -7.91 -24.00 -44.54
CA ALA A 325 -8.65 -23.43 -43.42
C ALA A 325 -7.79 -22.72 -42.34
N GLN A 326 -6.46 -22.67 -42.48
CA GLN A 326 -5.55 -22.14 -41.45
C GLN A 326 -4.51 -21.11 -41.94
N LYS A 327 -4.77 -20.40 -43.04
CA LYS A 327 -4.16 -19.09 -43.24
C LYS A 327 -4.87 -18.09 -42.32
N ARG A 328 -4.52 -18.07 -41.02
CA ARG A 328 -4.77 -16.87 -40.21
C ARG A 328 -4.09 -15.73 -40.98
N LEU A 329 -4.89 -14.83 -41.56
CA LEU A 329 -4.37 -13.63 -42.18
C LEU A 329 -3.42 -12.99 -41.15
N ILE A 330 -2.12 -12.98 -41.42
CA ILE A 330 -1.19 -12.21 -40.61
C ILE A 330 -1.55 -10.77 -40.93
N ARG A 331 -2.38 -10.17 -40.09
CA ARG A 331 -2.74 -8.77 -40.21
C ARG A 331 -1.54 -7.95 -39.74
N CYS A 332 -1.14 -6.95 -40.52
CA CYS A 332 -0.06 -6.05 -40.18
C CYS A 332 -0.64 -4.67 -39.89
N TRP A 333 0.03 -3.91 -39.03
CA TRP A 333 -0.35 -2.53 -38.72
C TRP A 333 -0.24 -1.65 -39.98
N GLU A 334 -1.37 -1.08 -40.39
CA GLU A 334 -1.42 -0.08 -41.45
C GLU A 334 -1.10 1.31 -40.90
N THR A 335 -0.75 2.27 -41.77
CA THR A 335 -0.44 3.64 -41.34
C THR A 335 -1.60 4.27 -40.56
N GLN A 336 -2.82 4.10 -41.03
CA GLN A 336 -4.01 4.63 -40.38
C GLN A 336 -4.28 3.98 -39.01
N ASP A 337 -3.94 2.70 -38.84
CA ASP A 337 -4.08 2.00 -37.56
C ASP A 337 -3.07 2.54 -36.52
N VAL A 338 -1.85 2.84 -36.96
CA VAL A 338 -0.81 3.44 -36.10
C VAL A 338 -1.18 4.86 -35.72
N GLU A 339 -1.63 5.68 -36.67
CA GLU A 339 -2.12 7.04 -36.41
C GLU A 339 -3.31 7.03 -35.43
N SER A 340 -4.25 6.10 -35.60
CA SER A 340 -5.38 5.90 -34.69
C SER A 340 -4.92 5.51 -33.28
N PHE A 341 -3.89 4.66 -33.17
CA PHE A 341 -3.31 4.31 -31.87
C PHE A 341 -2.64 5.52 -31.21
N GLU A 342 -1.87 6.31 -31.96
CA GLU A 342 -1.19 7.50 -31.45
C GLU A 342 -2.19 8.56 -30.95
N GLU A 343 -3.31 8.75 -31.66
CA GLU A 343 -4.40 9.64 -31.24
C GLU A 343 -4.99 9.20 -29.89
N VAL A 344 -5.38 7.92 -29.77
CA VAL A 344 -5.90 7.35 -28.53
C VAL A 344 -4.86 7.42 -27.40
N ALA A 345 -3.60 7.10 -27.69
CA ALA A 345 -2.52 7.12 -26.71
C ALA A 345 -2.18 8.52 -26.21
N LEU A 346 -2.28 9.55 -27.06
CA LEU A 346 -2.08 10.93 -26.65
C LEU A 346 -3.18 11.39 -25.68
N ASP A 347 -4.45 11.21 -26.07
CA ASP A 347 -5.56 11.64 -25.21
C ASP A 347 -5.61 10.85 -23.89
N LEU A 348 -5.40 9.53 -23.91
CA LEU A 348 -5.39 8.72 -22.70
C LEU A 348 -4.29 9.14 -21.72
N ARG A 349 -3.10 9.55 -22.20
CA ARG A 349 -2.03 10.07 -21.33
C ARG A 349 -2.45 11.37 -20.63
N ASP A 350 -3.10 12.28 -21.36
CA ASP A 350 -3.63 13.52 -20.77
C ASP A 350 -4.76 13.25 -19.77
N ARG A 351 -5.58 12.23 -20.01
CA ARG A 351 -6.60 11.77 -19.06
C ARG A 351 -6.00 11.13 -17.81
N ILE A 352 -4.95 10.32 -17.96
CA ILE A 352 -4.21 9.72 -16.83
C ILE A 352 -3.67 10.85 -15.94
N ALA A 353 -2.96 11.83 -16.50
CA ALA A 353 -2.40 12.94 -15.72
C ALA A 353 -3.48 13.71 -14.93
N ARG A 354 -4.66 13.93 -15.51
CA ARG A 354 -5.80 14.56 -14.82
C ARG A 354 -6.37 13.66 -13.73
N PHE A 355 -6.60 12.39 -14.03
CA PHE A 355 -7.10 11.42 -13.07
C PHE A 355 -6.19 11.31 -11.84
N GLU A 356 -4.87 11.32 -12.05
CA GLU A 356 -3.88 11.32 -10.98
C GLU A 356 -3.97 12.58 -10.12
N ALA A 357 -4.04 13.76 -10.74
CA ALA A 357 -4.15 15.02 -10.01
C ALA A 357 -5.42 15.10 -9.13
N GLU A 358 -6.52 14.50 -9.58
CA GLU A 358 -7.81 14.53 -8.89
C GLU A 358 -7.95 13.44 -7.82
N ASN A 359 -7.46 12.23 -8.08
CA ASN A 359 -7.77 11.05 -7.26
C ASN A 359 -6.61 10.58 -6.38
N PHE A 360 -5.36 10.89 -6.73
CA PHE A 360 -4.19 10.44 -5.97
C PHE A 360 -3.90 11.39 -4.81
N CYS A 361 -4.93 11.73 -4.05
CA CYS A 361 -4.86 12.61 -2.90
C CYS A 361 -4.62 11.81 -1.61
N GLY A 362 -3.91 12.41 -0.66
CA GLY A 362 -3.79 11.85 0.69
C GLY A 362 -5.02 12.15 1.55
N LEU A 363 -5.01 11.60 2.77
CA LEU A 363 -6.03 11.88 3.76
C LEU A 363 -5.91 13.31 4.30
N ASP A 364 -7.04 13.89 4.65
CA ASP A 364 -7.12 15.19 5.32
C ASP A 364 -7.02 15.02 6.84
N ILE A 365 -6.04 15.68 7.45
CA ILE A 365 -5.80 15.64 8.90
C ILE A 365 -6.97 16.26 9.68
N SER A 366 -7.72 17.18 9.08
CA SER A 366 -8.84 17.89 9.71
C SER A 366 -9.92 16.92 10.17
N GLN A 367 -10.14 15.86 9.40
CA GLN A 367 -11.06 14.76 9.75
C GLN A 367 -10.63 13.98 11.01
N PHE A 368 -9.37 14.10 11.41
CA PHE A 368 -8.79 13.43 12.57
C PHE A 368 -8.60 14.36 13.77
N GLN A 369 -9.01 15.64 13.71
CA GLN A 369 -8.81 16.58 14.81
C GLN A 369 -9.55 16.16 16.08
N ARG A 370 -10.79 15.66 15.97
CA ARG A 370 -11.52 15.12 17.13
C ARG A 370 -10.79 13.96 17.79
N MET A 371 -10.20 13.08 16.98
CA MET A 371 -9.40 11.97 17.48
C MET A 371 -8.16 12.47 18.21
N ARG A 372 -7.47 13.48 17.65
CA ARG A 372 -6.33 14.14 18.31
C ARG A 372 -6.75 14.81 19.62
N GLN A 373 -7.85 15.56 19.65
CA GLN A 373 -8.36 16.23 20.86
C GLN A 373 -8.78 15.23 21.95
N GLY A 374 -9.36 14.10 21.56
CA GLY A 374 -9.76 13.06 22.50
C GLY A 374 -8.57 12.26 23.06
N ARG A 375 -7.42 12.28 22.38
CA ARG A 375 -6.25 11.47 22.74
C ARG A 375 -5.06 12.26 23.26
N LEU A 376 -4.90 13.51 22.84
CA LEU A 376 -3.78 14.37 23.17
C LEU A 376 -4.26 15.55 24.00
N LEU A 377 -3.37 16.07 24.85
CA LEU A 377 -3.64 17.29 25.58
C LEU A 377 -3.39 18.50 24.66
N LEU A 378 -4.42 18.84 23.89
CA LEU A 378 -4.47 20.01 23.03
C LEU A 378 -5.24 21.12 23.74
N THR A 379 -4.81 22.36 23.56
CA THR A 379 -5.62 23.53 23.95
C THR A 379 -6.91 23.49 23.12
N PRO A 380 -8.09 23.75 23.71
CA PRO A 380 -9.33 23.79 22.95
C PRO A 380 -9.18 24.75 21.76
N LEU A 381 -9.53 24.26 20.56
CA LEU A 381 -9.64 25.10 19.38
C LEU A 381 -10.69 26.17 19.67
N SER A 382 -10.43 27.43 19.30
CA SER A 382 -11.49 28.43 19.27
C SER A 382 -12.59 27.93 18.31
N GLN A 383 -13.87 28.18 18.63
CA GLN A 383 -15.01 27.72 17.81
C GLN A 383 -14.87 28.06 16.31
N GLN A 384 -14.17 29.15 15.98
CA GLN A 384 -13.86 29.55 14.60
C GLN A 384 -12.97 28.57 13.81
N GLN A 385 -12.20 27.70 14.48
CA GLN A 385 -11.33 26.70 13.84
C GLN A 385 -12.01 25.33 13.67
N LEU A 386 -13.23 25.16 14.18
CA LEU A 386 -14.03 23.93 14.05
C LEU A 386 -15.07 24.02 12.93
N GLU A 387 -15.36 25.23 12.44
CA GLU A 387 -16.37 25.52 11.41
C GLU A 387 -15.75 25.94 10.06
N ALA A 388 -14.42 26.03 9.97
CA ALA A 388 -13.64 26.24 8.74
C ALA A 388 -12.98 24.92 8.33
#